data_AF-A0A2N2ANQ2-F1
#
_entry.id   AF-A0A2N2ANQ2-F1
#
_cell.length_a   1.000
_cell.length_b   1.000
_cell.length_c   1.000
_cell.angle_alpha   90.00
_cell.angle_beta   90.00
_cell.angle_gamma   90.00
#
_symmetry.space_group_name_H-M   'P 1'
#
loop_
_entity.id
_entity.type
_entity.pdbx_description
1 polymer ?
#
loop_
_entity_poly.entity_id
_entity_poly.type
_entity_poly.pdbx_seq_one_letter_code
_entity_poly.pdbx_strand_id
1 'polypeptide(L)'
;MLEKGERQAEEFARKVMSGIESNKKFTWPKIGLLALFLHYSFKHYGVYHLWRLFKVSAKCSSCGFCSKICPTKSIIMNDGKPSWSSKCEQCMRCINYCPEKAIEQLEFIGKGSRRERYYEPHFNPVK
;
A
#
# COMPACT_ATOMS: atom_id res chain seq x y z
N MET A 1 8.67 23.22 3.07
CA MET A 1 7.48 22.34 3.06
C MET A 1 7.48 21.40 4.26
N LEU A 2 8.64 20.80 4.60
CA LEU A 2 8.81 19.92 5.76
C LEU A 2 8.57 20.65 7.10
N GLU A 3 9.18 21.82 7.34
CA GLU A 3 8.98 22.59 8.58
C GLU A 3 7.52 22.92 8.90
N LYS A 4 6.72 23.22 7.87
CA LYS A 4 5.28 23.48 8.04
C LYS A 4 4.54 22.22 8.48
N GLY A 5 4.93 21.06 7.96
CA GLY A 5 4.37 19.77 8.35
C GLY A 5 4.76 19.36 9.76
N GLU A 6 6.03 19.55 10.13
CA GLU A 6 6.52 19.31 11.49
C GLU A 6 5.78 20.18 12.50
N ARG A 7 5.67 21.49 12.25
CA ARG A 7 4.94 22.41 13.12
C ARG A 7 3.48 21.98 13.31
N GLN A 8 2.81 21.50 12.27
CA GLN A 8 1.44 21.00 12.35
C GLN A 8 1.34 19.71 13.18
N ALA A 9 2.30 18.80 13.01
CA ALA A 9 2.35 17.54 13.76
C ALA A 9 2.60 17.81 15.26
N GLU A 10 3.53 18.70 15.60
CA GLU A 10 3.81 19.09 16.97
C GLU A 10 2.63 19.79 17.65
N GLU A 11 1.97 20.70 16.93
CA GLU A 11 0.79 21.39 17.46
C GLU A 11 -0.37 20.41 17.71
N PHE A 12 -0.55 19.42 16.84
CA PHE A 12 -1.51 18.35 17.03
C PHE A 12 -1.15 17.46 18.23
N ALA A 13 0.10 17.03 18.33
CA ALA A 13 0.58 16.22 19.45
C ALA A 13 0.40 16.95 20.80
N ARG A 14 0.71 18.25 20.85
CA ARG A 14 0.50 19.09 22.04
C ARG A 14 -0.97 19.12 22.44
N LYS A 15 -1.88 19.25 21.48
CA LYS A 15 -3.33 19.20 21.72
C LYS A 15 -3.79 17.85 22.25
N VAL A 16 -3.25 16.74 21.74
CA VAL A 16 -3.53 15.37 22.24
C VAL A 16 -3.08 15.24 23.69
N MET A 17 -1.86 15.70 24.00
CA MET A 17 -1.27 15.60 25.33
C MET A 17 -1.95 16.51 26.36
N SER A 18 -2.49 17.66 25.94
CA SER A 18 -3.20 18.59 26.83
C SER A 18 -4.62 18.15 27.19
N GLY A 19 -5.05 16.96 26.75
CA GLY A 19 -6.43 16.50 26.92
C GLY A 19 -7.36 17.19 25.93
N ILE A 20 -7.76 16.47 24.88
CA ILE A 20 -8.66 17.02 23.86
C ILE A 20 -10.09 16.99 24.40
N GLU A 21 -10.64 18.16 24.78
CA GLU A 21 -12.09 18.38 24.91
C GLU A 21 -12.78 18.55 23.56
N SER A 22 -12.02 18.66 22.46
CA SER A 22 -12.61 18.74 21.14
C SER A 22 -13.16 17.37 20.73
N ASN A 23 -14.40 17.11 21.13
CA ASN A 23 -15.36 16.37 20.34
C ASN A 23 -15.40 17.06 18.96
N LYS A 24 -14.44 16.74 18.07
CA LYS A 24 -14.72 16.85 16.65
C LYS A 24 -15.88 15.90 16.46
N LYS A 25 -17.12 16.44 16.51
CA LYS A 25 -18.34 15.69 16.22
C LYS A 25 -17.97 14.88 15.00
N PHE A 26 -17.94 13.56 15.15
CA PHE A 26 -17.73 12.67 14.03
C PHE A 26 -18.96 12.90 13.16
N THR A 27 -18.84 13.88 12.26
CA THR A 27 -19.88 14.25 11.33
C THR A 27 -19.95 13.06 10.41
N TRP A 28 -20.87 12.15 10.74
CA TRP A 28 -21.25 11.07 9.85
C TRP A 28 -21.51 11.73 8.51
N PRO A 29 -20.64 11.49 7.52
CA PRO A 29 -20.86 12.09 6.23
C PRO A 29 -22.24 11.58 5.80
N LYS A 30 -23.12 12.49 5.35
CA LYS A 30 -24.47 12.15 4.87
C LYS A 30 -24.35 11.44 3.52
N ILE A 31 -23.71 10.28 3.55
CA ILE A 31 -23.47 9.40 2.42
C ILE A 31 -24.80 8.68 2.19
N GLY A 32 -25.46 8.95 1.06
CA GLY A 32 -26.72 8.27 0.73
C GLY A 32 -26.52 6.74 0.63
N LEU A 33 -27.61 5.98 0.74
CA LEU A 33 -27.60 4.50 0.66
C LEU A 33 -26.82 3.98 -0.56
N LEU A 34 -26.94 4.66 -1.70
CA LEU A 34 -26.17 4.34 -2.90
C LEU A 34 -24.65 4.47 -2.67
N ALA A 35 -24.21 5.54 -2.03
CA ALA A 35 -22.79 5.76 -1.79
C ALA A 35 -22.25 4.87 -0.65
N LEU A 36 -23.07 4.49 0.33
CA LEU A 36 -22.76 3.42 1.29
C LEU A 36 -22.60 2.07 0.58
N PHE A 37 -23.52 1.75 -0.35
CA PHE A 37 -23.47 0.54 -1.15
C PHE A 37 -22.24 0.50 -2.07
N LEU A 38 -21.92 1.61 -2.74
CA LEU A 38 -20.72 1.73 -3.57
C LEU A 38 -19.45 1.61 -2.72
N HIS A 39 -19.40 2.26 -1.55
CA HIS A 39 -18.29 2.14 -0.62
C HIS A 39 -18.09 0.70 -0.15
N TYR A 40 -19.18 0.04 0.28
CA TYR A 40 -19.17 -1.35 0.69
C TYR A 40 -18.71 -2.26 -0.45
N SER A 41 -19.28 -2.10 -1.64
CA SER A 41 -18.92 -2.88 -2.83
C SER A 41 -17.46 -2.68 -3.20
N PHE A 42 -16.96 -1.44 -3.18
CA PHE A 42 -15.56 -1.15 -3.43
C PHE A 42 -14.64 -1.77 -2.37
N LYS A 43 -15.01 -1.68 -1.09
CA LYS A 43 -14.24 -2.27 0.02
C LYS A 43 -14.18 -3.80 -0.06
N HIS A 44 -15.28 -4.46 -0.39
CA HIS A 44 -15.37 -5.91 -0.37
C HIS A 44 -14.97 -6.59 -1.69
N TYR A 45 -15.20 -5.94 -2.84
CA TYR A 45 -14.87 -6.49 -4.16
C TYR A 45 -13.71 -5.76 -4.82
N GLY A 46 -13.73 -4.42 -4.84
CA GLY A 46 -12.69 -3.61 -5.49
C GLY A 46 -11.30 -3.84 -4.85
N VAL A 47 -11.19 -3.58 -3.55
CA VAL A 47 -9.93 -3.72 -2.79
C VAL A 47 -9.45 -5.18 -2.78
N TYR A 48 -10.37 -6.13 -2.67
CA TYR A 48 -10.07 -7.56 -2.66
C TYR A 48 -9.40 -8.03 -3.96
N HIS A 49 -9.73 -7.42 -5.11
CA HIS A 49 -9.17 -7.80 -6.41
C HIS A 49 -7.93 -6.99 -6.85
N LEU A 50 -7.41 -6.09 -6.00
CA LEU A 50 -6.24 -5.26 -6.34
C LEU A 50 -4.96 -6.07 -6.65
N TRP A 51 -4.88 -7.31 -6.17
CA TRP A 51 -3.76 -8.21 -6.48
C TRP A 51 -3.61 -8.51 -7.97
N ARG A 52 -4.68 -8.35 -8.76
CA ARG A 52 -4.67 -8.55 -10.22
C ARG A 52 -4.02 -7.40 -10.98
N LEU A 53 -3.62 -6.33 -10.28
CA LEU A 53 -3.19 -5.08 -10.90
C LEU A 53 -1.68 -4.86 -10.87
N PHE A 54 -0.93 -5.85 -10.40
CA PHE A 54 0.53 -5.85 -10.50
C PHE A 54 0.95 -6.21 -11.92
N LYS A 55 1.95 -5.47 -12.42
CA LYS A 55 2.62 -5.71 -13.70
C LYS A 55 4.10 -5.91 -13.45
N VAL A 56 4.71 -6.77 -14.28
CA VAL A 56 6.13 -7.08 -14.26
C VAL A 56 6.73 -6.61 -15.57
N SER A 57 7.74 -5.74 -15.50
CA SER A 57 8.48 -5.27 -16.67
C SER A 57 9.55 -6.27 -17.11
N ALA A 58 10.13 -6.03 -18.28
CA ALA A 58 11.23 -6.84 -18.83
C ALA A 58 12.51 -6.81 -17.99
N LYS A 59 12.63 -5.88 -17.02
CA LYS A 59 13.77 -5.82 -16.10
C LYS A 59 13.82 -7.00 -15.11
N CYS A 60 12.76 -7.79 -15.01
CA CYS A 60 12.69 -8.91 -14.08
C CYS A 60 13.76 -9.97 -14.38
N SER A 61 14.74 -10.11 -13.49
CA SER A 61 15.78 -11.14 -13.54
C SER A 61 15.33 -12.51 -13.02
N SER A 62 14.04 -12.69 -12.73
CA SER A 62 13.46 -13.94 -12.21
C SER A 62 14.04 -14.40 -10.86
N CYS A 63 14.66 -13.49 -10.09
CA CYS A 63 15.36 -13.80 -8.84
C CYS A 63 14.47 -14.37 -7.70
N GLY A 64 13.15 -14.27 -7.82
CA GLY A 64 12.19 -14.78 -6.85
C GLY A 64 12.14 -14.06 -5.51
N PHE A 65 12.90 -12.97 -5.33
CA PHE A 65 12.98 -12.25 -4.05
C PHE A 65 11.61 -11.75 -3.56
N CYS A 66 10.78 -11.25 -4.48
CA CYS A 66 9.42 -10.81 -4.16
C CYS A 66 8.55 -11.91 -3.52
N SER A 67 8.71 -13.17 -3.95
CA SER A 67 8.02 -14.32 -3.36
C SER A 67 8.54 -14.63 -1.96
N LYS A 68 9.86 -14.63 -1.77
CA LYS A 68 10.52 -14.90 -0.47
C LYS A 68 10.11 -13.93 0.63
N ILE A 69 10.01 -12.64 0.31
CA ILE A 69 9.70 -11.59 1.31
C ILE A 69 8.21 -11.41 1.55
N CYS A 70 7.34 -12.14 0.85
CA CYS A 70 5.89 -11.98 0.95
C CYS A 70 5.37 -12.58 2.27
N PRO A 71 4.85 -11.79 3.22
CA PRO A 71 4.43 -12.32 4.52
C PRO A 71 3.25 -13.29 4.42
N THR A 72 2.34 -13.06 3.46
CA THR A 72 1.17 -13.91 3.24
C THR A 72 1.40 -15.03 2.23
N LYS A 73 2.64 -15.18 1.73
CA LYS A 73 3.00 -16.17 0.69
C LYS A 73 2.06 -16.10 -0.52
N SER A 74 1.60 -14.89 -0.87
CA SER A 74 0.62 -14.68 -1.94
C SER A 74 1.22 -14.66 -3.34
N ILE A 75 2.55 -14.77 -3.46
CA ILE A 75 3.30 -14.65 -4.72
C ILE A 75 3.96 -15.99 -5.05
N ILE A 76 3.62 -16.54 -6.20
CA ILE A 76 4.18 -17.79 -6.73
C ILE A 76 4.98 -17.46 -8.00
N MET A 77 6.13 -18.09 -8.19
CA MET A 77 6.94 -17.92 -9.41
C MET A 77 6.50 -18.96 -10.45
N ASN A 78 5.96 -18.51 -11.58
CA ASN A 78 5.55 -19.34 -12.72
C ASN A 78 6.31 -18.88 -13.97
N ASP A 79 6.97 -19.79 -14.68
CA ASP A 79 7.74 -19.49 -15.89
C ASP A 79 8.73 -18.30 -15.73
N GLY A 80 9.38 -18.24 -14.56
CA GLY A 80 10.32 -17.16 -14.20
C GLY A 80 9.66 -15.84 -13.76
N LYS A 81 8.34 -15.70 -13.85
CA LYS A 81 7.63 -14.46 -13.46
C LYS A 81 6.80 -14.64 -12.19
N PRO A 82 6.72 -13.61 -11.32
CA PRO A 82 5.83 -13.66 -10.17
C PRO A 82 4.37 -13.54 -10.60
N SER A 83 3.52 -14.33 -9.96
CA SER A 83 2.06 -14.31 -10.05
C SER A 83 1.48 -14.12 -8.66
N TRP A 84 0.55 -13.17 -8.52
CA TRP A 84 -0.11 -12.85 -7.26
C TRP A 84 -1.41 -13.65 -7.11
N SER A 85 -1.87 -13.83 -5.88
CA SER A 85 -3.15 -14.45 -5.54
C SER A 85 -3.98 -13.55 -4.64
N SER A 86 -5.23 -13.95 -4.38
CA SER A 86 -6.16 -13.23 -3.50
C SER A 86 -5.72 -13.09 -2.04
N LYS A 87 -4.67 -13.78 -1.61
CA LYS A 87 -4.06 -13.64 -0.28
C LYS A 87 -3.20 -12.37 -0.13
N CYS A 88 -3.11 -11.53 -1.16
CA CYS A 88 -2.30 -10.33 -1.13
C CYS A 88 -2.97 -9.22 -0.29
N GLU A 89 -2.31 -8.78 0.77
CA GLU A 89 -2.77 -7.72 1.67
C GLU A 89 -2.33 -6.31 1.24
N GLN A 90 -1.85 -6.13 0.01
CA GLN A 90 -1.48 -4.82 -0.54
C GLN A 90 -0.41 -4.06 0.28
N CYS A 91 0.50 -4.77 0.96
CA CYS A 91 1.57 -4.14 1.75
C CYS A 91 2.68 -3.45 0.92
N MET A 92 2.66 -3.60 -0.41
CA MET A 92 3.63 -3.03 -1.36
C MET A 92 5.11 -3.43 -1.16
N ARG A 93 5.40 -4.40 -0.28
CA ARG A 93 6.78 -4.85 -0.03
C ARG A 93 7.48 -5.37 -1.29
N CYS A 94 6.77 -6.14 -2.13
CA CYS A 94 7.32 -6.66 -3.38
C CYS A 94 7.71 -5.56 -4.37
N ILE A 95 6.94 -4.46 -4.44
CA ILE A 95 7.29 -3.29 -5.24
C ILE A 95 8.53 -2.63 -4.63
N ASN A 96 8.50 -2.30 -3.35
CA ASN A 96 9.57 -1.51 -2.74
C ASN A 96 10.92 -2.23 -2.78
N TYR A 97 10.95 -3.54 -2.54
CA TYR A 97 12.18 -4.30 -2.35
C TYR A 97 12.66 -5.07 -3.59
N CYS A 98 11.99 -4.95 -4.74
CA CYS A 98 12.46 -5.59 -5.96
C CYS A 98 13.80 -4.97 -6.40
N PRO A 99 14.91 -5.74 -6.48
CA PRO A 99 16.23 -5.20 -6.79
C PRO A 99 16.28 -4.57 -8.19
N GLU A 100 15.63 -5.21 -9.17
CA GLU A 100 15.53 -4.72 -10.55
C GLU A 100 14.51 -3.62 -10.77
N LYS A 101 13.80 -3.26 -9.70
CA LYS A 101 12.65 -2.38 -9.74
C LYS A 101 11.57 -2.80 -10.75
N ALA A 102 11.45 -4.11 -11.03
CA ALA A 102 10.65 -4.63 -12.14
C ALA A 102 9.14 -4.70 -11.91
N ILE A 103 8.67 -4.57 -10.67
CA ILE A 103 7.24 -4.70 -10.29
C ILE A 103 6.61 -3.32 -10.12
N GLU A 104 5.45 -3.12 -10.75
CA GLU A 104 4.67 -1.88 -10.70
C GLU A 104 3.17 -2.18 -10.54
N GLN A 105 2.41 -1.22 -10.02
CA GLN A 105 0.94 -1.26 -10.00
C GLN A 105 0.40 -0.40 -11.14
N LEU A 106 -0.73 -0.80 -11.73
CA LEU A 106 -1.40 -0.05 -12.80
C LEU A 106 -1.60 1.44 -12.47
N GLU A 107 -1.26 2.30 -13.44
CA GLU A 107 -1.16 3.75 -13.26
C GLU A 107 -2.46 4.45 -12.85
N PHE A 108 -3.62 3.90 -13.21
CA PHE A 108 -4.92 4.49 -12.86
C PHE A 108 -5.27 4.36 -11.36
N ILE A 109 -4.60 3.48 -10.62
CA ILE A 109 -4.77 3.34 -9.15
C ILE A 109 -3.80 4.24 -8.40
N GLY A 110 -2.68 4.58 -9.01
CA GLY A 110 -1.71 5.50 -8.45
C GLY A 110 -0.52 5.65 -9.37
N LYS A 111 0.12 6.81 -9.32
CA LYS A 111 1.37 7.11 -10.03
C LYS A 111 2.56 6.38 -9.38
N GLY A 112 2.45 5.07 -9.19
CA GLY A 112 3.43 4.23 -8.48
C GLY A 112 4.82 4.26 -9.12
N SER A 113 4.88 4.39 -10.46
CA SER A 113 6.12 4.54 -11.24
C SER A 113 6.87 5.85 -10.96
N ARG A 114 6.19 6.90 -10.50
CA ARG A 114 6.76 8.23 -10.23
C ARG A 114 7.11 8.48 -8.76
N ARG A 115 6.82 7.52 -7.87
CA ARG A 115 7.09 7.66 -6.44
C ARG A 115 8.41 6.99 -6.09
N GLU A 116 9.17 7.63 -5.22
CA GLU A 116 10.36 7.02 -4.62
C GLU A 116 9.96 5.78 -3.81
N ARG A 117 10.80 4.73 -3.88
CA ARG A 117 10.57 3.48 -3.12
C ARG A 117 11.14 3.66 -1.73
N TYR A 118 10.30 3.43 -0.73
CA TYR A 118 10.71 3.45 0.67
C TYR A 118 11.38 2.12 1.04
N TYR A 119 12.56 2.22 1.65
CA TYR A 119 13.26 1.10 2.25
C TYR A 119 13.39 1.37 3.74
N GLU A 120 12.93 0.42 4.54
CA GLU A 120 13.09 0.45 5.99
C GLU A 120 14.53 0.04 6.30
N PRO A 121 15.37 0.92 6.90
CA PRO A 121 16.79 0.62 7.10
C PRO A 121 17.05 -0.62 7.95
N HIS A 122 16.14 -0.94 8.88
CA HIS A 122 16.27 -2.05 9.82
C HIS A 122 15.52 -3.33 9.40
N PHE A 123 14.90 -3.35 8.21
CA PHE A 123 14.20 -4.54 7.75
C PHE A 123 15.21 -5.56 7.20
N ASN A 124 15.33 -6.71 7.87
CA ASN A 124 16.08 -7.86 7.37
C ASN A 124 15.11 -8.89 6.74
N PRO A 125 14.98 -8.95 5.40
CA PRO A 125 14.06 -9.84 4.71
C PRO A 125 14.44 -11.33 4.78
N VAL A 126 15.65 -11.66 5.23
CA VAL A 126 16.16 -13.04 5.22
C VAL A 126 16.80 -13.33 6.59
N LYS A 127 16.02 -13.97 7.46
CA LYS A 127 16.57 -14.85 8.49
C LYS A 127 16.37 -16.29 8.01
#